data_AF-A0A504UHR7-F1
#
_entry.id   AF-A0A504UHR7-F1
#
_cell.length_a   1.000
_cell.length_b   1.000
_cell.length_c   1.000
_cell.angle_alpha   90.00
_cell.angle_beta   90.00
_cell.angle_gamma   90.00
#
_symmetry.space_group_name_H-M   'P 1'
#
loop_
_entity.id
_entity.type
_entity.pdbx_description
1 polymer ?
#
loop_
_entity_poly.entity_id
_entity_poly.type
_entity_poly.pdbx_seq_one_letter_code
_entity_poly.pdbx_strand_id
1 'polypeptide(L)'
;MNILAISGSARGSSTNTAMLRAVAEIGRPAHDVTVFSGLAALPVFSPDLETAQLPDPVQAFVDMISQNDGLIIASPEYVRSIPGGLKNAIDWLVSRDEIINKPIALMHASHRGDDMLDQLRIVLSTVSARFCQDLFLRFPLMKMPPEDIQHKLHEPANRQTVSRFLTDFAAFSAR
;
A
#
# COMPACT_ATOMS: atom_id res chain seq x y z
N MET A 1 5.34 -0.92 -15.70
CA MET A 1 5.54 -0.12 -14.48
C MET A 1 5.61 -1.07 -13.31
N ASN A 2 6.61 -0.89 -12.45
CA ASN A 2 6.82 -1.65 -11.24
C ASN A 2 6.12 -0.93 -10.08
N ILE A 3 5.23 -1.60 -9.39
CA ILE A 3 4.42 -1.03 -8.32
C ILE A 3 4.64 -1.83 -7.04
N LEU A 4 4.97 -1.14 -5.95
CA LEU A 4 4.99 -1.74 -4.63
C LEU A 4 3.63 -1.54 -3.95
N ALA A 5 2.92 -2.64 -3.72
CA ALA A 5 1.65 -2.66 -3.02
C ALA A 5 1.84 -3.03 -1.54
N ILE A 6 1.69 -2.06 -0.64
CA ILE A 6 1.92 -2.19 0.80
C ILE A 6 0.60 -2.51 1.52
N SER A 7 0.53 -3.67 2.16
CA SER A 7 -0.58 -4.04 3.04
C SER A 7 -0.38 -3.47 4.44
N GLY A 8 -1.33 -2.66 4.91
CA GLY A 8 -1.37 -2.05 6.24
C GLY A 8 -1.70 -3.01 7.39
N SER A 9 -1.72 -4.32 7.15
CA SER A 9 -2.10 -5.34 8.14
C SER A 9 -1.05 -6.44 8.25
N ALA A 10 -0.61 -6.71 9.48
CA ALA A 10 0.25 -7.84 9.80
C ALA A 10 -0.50 -9.18 9.95
N ARG A 11 -1.85 -9.18 9.96
CA ARG A 11 -2.64 -10.41 10.07
C ARG A 11 -2.44 -11.32 8.85
N GLY A 12 -2.20 -12.61 9.08
CA GLY A 12 -2.02 -13.60 8.01
C GLY A 12 -3.23 -13.70 7.06
N SER A 13 -4.46 -13.61 7.58
CA SER A 13 -5.71 -13.59 6.81
C SER A 13 -6.23 -12.17 6.52
N SER A 14 -5.33 -11.23 6.25
CA SER A 14 -5.69 -9.84 5.92
C SER A 14 -6.47 -9.75 4.60
N THR A 15 -7.64 -9.13 4.64
CA THR A 15 -8.44 -8.83 3.45
C THR A 15 -7.76 -7.79 2.56
N ASN A 16 -6.97 -6.86 3.12
CA ASN A 16 -6.17 -5.91 2.35
C ASN A 16 -5.04 -6.63 1.60
N THR A 17 -4.37 -7.60 2.24
CA THR A 17 -3.33 -8.40 1.58
C THR A 17 -3.92 -9.24 0.46
N ALA A 18 -5.06 -9.89 0.70
CA ALA A 18 -5.77 -10.67 -0.32
C ALA A 18 -6.19 -9.81 -1.52
N MET A 19 -6.76 -8.62 -1.27
CA MET A 19 -7.12 -7.66 -2.31
C MET A 19 -5.89 -7.26 -3.15
N LEU A 20 -4.77 -6.90 -2.51
CA LEU A 20 -3.55 -6.52 -3.22
C LEU A 20 -2.96 -7.66 -4.06
N ARG A 21 -3.05 -8.92 -3.59
CA ARG A 21 -2.62 -10.08 -4.39
C ARG A 21 -3.48 -10.28 -5.63
N ALA A 22 -4.80 -10.14 -5.52
CA ALA A 22 -5.69 -10.20 -6.67
C ALA A 22 -5.44 -9.06 -7.65
N VAL A 23 -5.17 -7.84 -7.15
CA VAL A 23 -4.76 -6.69 -7.98
C VAL A 23 -3.48 -7.00 -8.75
N ALA A 24 -2.50 -7.66 -8.12
CA ALA A 24 -1.27 -8.05 -8.78
C ALA A 24 -1.48 -9.06 -9.91
N GLU A 25 -2.40 -10.01 -9.75
CA GLU A 25 -2.78 -10.93 -10.84
C GLU A 25 -3.49 -10.21 -11.98
N ILE A 26 -4.44 -9.32 -11.67
CA ILE A 26 -5.23 -8.59 -12.66
C ILE A 26 -4.36 -7.62 -13.46
N GLY A 27 -3.34 -7.02 -12.82
CA GLY A 27 -2.45 -6.05 -13.45
C GLY A 27 -1.54 -6.63 -14.54
N ARG A 28 -1.32 -7.94 -14.56
CA ARG A 28 -0.42 -8.58 -15.53
C ARG A 28 -1.06 -8.70 -16.93
N PRO A 29 -0.24 -8.58 -18.00
CA PRO A 29 1.20 -8.31 -18.01
C PRO A 29 1.57 -6.82 -18.02
N ALA A 30 0.59 -5.91 -17.99
CA ALA A 30 0.81 -4.47 -18.17
C ALA A 30 1.58 -3.81 -17.01
N HIS A 31 1.34 -4.29 -15.79
CA HIS A 31 1.96 -3.79 -14.56
C HIS A 31 2.54 -4.96 -13.77
N ASP A 32 3.74 -4.76 -13.21
CA ASP A 32 4.32 -5.70 -12.25
C ASP A 32 4.08 -5.16 -10.85
N VAL A 33 3.19 -5.82 -10.10
CA VAL A 33 2.79 -5.38 -8.76
C VAL A 33 3.36 -6.37 -7.74
N THR A 34 4.31 -5.88 -6.94
CA THR A 34 4.89 -6.64 -5.83
C THR A 34 4.14 -6.31 -4.53
N VAL A 35 3.63 -7.32 -3.84
CA VAL A 35 2.90 -7.13 -2.57
C VAL A 35 3.85 -7.22 -1.37
N PHE A 36 3.98 -6.15 -0.62
CA PHE A 36 4.67 -6.14 0.67
C PHE A 36 3.66 -6.32 1.81
N SER A 37 3.80 -7.42 2.57
CA SER A 37 3.02 -7.72 3.78
C SER A 37 3.90 -7.98 4.99
N GLY A 38 5.14 -7.48 4.97
CA GLY A 38 6.18 -7.74 5.95
C GLY A 38 6.21 -6.81 7.17
N LEU A 39 5.12 -6.07 7.44
CA LEU A 39 5.11 -5.04 8.51
C LEU A 39 5.57 -5.55 9.88
N ALA A 40 5.26 -6.80 10.22
CA ALA A 40 5.64 -7.41 11.50
C ALA A 40 7.15 -7.64 11.65
N ALA A 41 7.91 -7.63 10.56
CA ALA A 41 9.36 -7.80 10.58
C ALA A 41 10.11 -6.47 10.78
N LEU A 42 9.42 -5.32 10.63
CA LEU A 42 10.04 -4.02 10.81
C LEU A 42 10.15 -3.72 12.31
N PRO A 43 11.36 -3.44 12.84
CA PRO A 43 11.51 -2.99 14.22
C PRO A 43 10.77 -1.66 14.41
N VAL A 44 10.47 -1.32 15.67
CA VAL A 44 9.93 0.01 15.98
C VAL A 44 10.94 1.07 15.53
N PHE A 45 10.44 2.08 14.81
CA PHE A 45 11.24 3.20 14.36
C PHE A 45 11.93 3.88 15.53
N SER A 46 13.23 4.10 15.38
CA SER A 46 14.02 4.92 16.28
C SER A 46 15.08 5.66 15.45
N PRO A 47 15.19 7.00 15.57
CA PRO A 47 16.26 7.75 14.95
C PRO A 47 17.67 7.23 15.30
N ASP A 48 17.84 6.61 16.47
CA ASP A 48 19.11 6.02 16.90
C ASP A 48 19.52 4.79 16.05
N LEU A 49 18.54 4.12 15.43
CA LEU A 49 18.77 2.99 14.53
C LEU A 49 19.00 3.44 13.07
N GLU A 50 18.84 4.73 12.78
CA GLU A 50 19.09 5.32 11.46
C GLU A 50 20.58 5.63 11.25
N THR A 51 21.40 4.60 11.35
CA THR A 51 22.84 4.72 11.10
C THR A 51 23.18 4.47 9.63
N ALA A 52 24.47 4.48 9.28
CA ALA A 52 24.93 4.06 7.94
C ALA A 52 24.54 2.60 7.61
N GLN A 53 24.29 1.77 8.62
CA GLN A 53 23.78 0.41 8.47
C GLN A 53 22.39 0.30 9.10
N LEU A 54 21.36 0.18 8.26
CA LEU A 54 19.99 -0.05 8.71
C LEU A 54 19.79 -1.51 9.14
N PRO A 55 18.82 -1.79 10.02
CA PRO A 55 18.37 -3.16 10.24
C PRO A 55 17.97 -3.81 8.91
N ASP A 56 18.42 -5.04 8.64
CA ASP A 56 18.17 -5.77 7.39
C ASP A 56 16.72 -5.69 6.87
N PRO A 57 15.66 -5.93 7.68
CA PRO A 57 14.28 -5.83 7.18
C PRO A 57 13.88 -4.40 6.78
N VAL A 58 14.48 -3.39 7.40
CA VAL A 58 14.28 -1.97 7.05
C VAL A 58 15.00 -1.66 5.75
N GLN A 59 16.26 -2.08 5.60
CA GLN A 59 17.01 -1.87 4.35
C GLN A 59 16.28 -2.51 3.17
N ALA A 60 15.84 -3.76 3.30
CA ALA A 60 15.09 -4.45 2.26
C ALA A 60 13.78 -3.71 1.91
N PHE A 61 13.08 -3.16 2.90
CA PHE A 61 11.86 -2.38 2.66
C PHE A 61 12.15 -1.07 1.91
N VAL A 62 13.21 -0.34 2.29
CA VAL A 62 13.65 0.89 1.61
C VAL A 62 14.07 0.57 0.17
N ASP A 63 14.82 -0.50 -0.05
CA ASP A 63 15.25 -0.94 -1.38
C ASP A 63 14.04 -1.21 -2.29
N MET A 64 13.00 -1.88 -1.77
CA MET A 64 11.77 -2.11 -2.52
C MET A 64 11.08 -0.79 -2.91
N ILE A 65 11.05 0.21 -2.04
CA ILE A 65 10.49 1.54 -2.37
C ILE A 65 11.31 2.20 -3.47
N SER A 66 12.63 2.16 -3.35
CA SER A 66 13.56 2.73 -4.33
C SER A 66 13.37 2.12 -5.72
N GLN A 67 13.30 0.78 -5.79
CA GLN A 67 13.24 0.00 -7.04
C GLN A 67 11.88 0.03 -7.75
N ASN A 68 10.81 0.48 -7.10
CA ASN A 68 9.47 0.55 -7.69
C ASN A 68 9.12 1.97 -8.13
N ASP A 69 8.40 2.09 -9.24
CA ASP A 69 8.03 3.37 -9.84
C ASP A 69 6.95 4.11 -9.02
N GLY A 70 6.16 3.39 -8.24
CA GLY A 70 5.09 3.96 -7.42
C GLY A 70 4.57 2.99 -6.35
N LEU A 71 3.81 3.54 -5.39
CA LEU A 71 3.27 2.81 -4.25
C LEU A 71 1.74 2.78 -4.28
N ILE A 72 1.17 1.61 -3.96
CA ILE A 72 -0.23 1.48 -3.59
C ILE A 72 -0.28 1.08 -2.12
N ILE A 73 -1.00 1.83 -1.28
CA ILE A 73 -1.14 1.50 0.14
C ILE A 73 -2.58 1.07 0.41
N ALA A 74 -2.75 -0.11 1.02
CA ALA A 74 -4.05 -0.63 1.43
C ALA A 74 -4.11 -0.90 2.93
N SER A 75 -4.88 -0.11 3.68
CA SER A 75 -4.89 -0.19 5.14
C SER A 75 -6.26 -0.61 5.70
N PRO A 76 -6.32 -1.50 6.71
CA PRO A 76 -7.49 -1.56 7.59
C PRO A 76 -7.50 -0.36 8.56
N GLU A 77 -8.54 -0.27 9.39
CA GLU A 77 -8.62 0.64 10.53
C GLU A 77 -8.46 -0.14 11.83
N TYR A 78 -7.60 0.33 12.73
CA TYR A 78 -7.50 -0.15 14.12
C TYR A 78 -7.72 1.02 15.08
N VAL A 79 -8.72 0.89 15.97
CA VAL A 79 -9.08 1.91 16.98
C VAL A 79 -9.29 3.30 16.34
N ARG A 80 -10.02 3.36 15.21
CA ARG A 80 -10.28 4.59 14.43
C ARG A 80 -9.02 5.31 13.93
N SER A 81 -7.90 4.59 13.76
CA SER A 81 -6.64 5.17 13.32
C SER A 81 -5.82 4.23 12.43
N ILE A 82 -4.69 4.74 11.95
CA ILE A 82 -3.71 4.02 11.14
C ILE A 82 -3.15 2.87 11.98
N PRO A 83 -3.11 1.63 11.45
CA PRO A 83 -2.48 0.51 12.14
C PRO A 83 -1.04 0.84 12.53
N GLY A 84 -0.67 0.55 13.78
CA GLY A 84 0.65 0.90 14.31
C GLY A 84 1.81 0.38 13.45
N GLY A 85 1.71 -0.84 12.92
CA GLY A 85 2.72 -1.39 12.01
C GLY A 85 2.85 -0.63 10.68
N LEU A 86 1.73 -0.17 10.10
CA LEU A 86 1.77 0.65 8.88
C LEU A 86 2.36 2.03 9.18
N LYS A 87 1.93 2.67 10.27
CA LYS A 87 2.47 3.96 10.69
C LYS A 87 3.97 3.87 10.96
N ASN A 88 4.41 2.81 11.63
CA ASN A 88 5.82 2.52 11.87
C ASN A 88 6.62 2.35 10.58
N ALA A 89 6.07 1.64 9.58
CA ALA A 89 6.70 1.51 8.28
C ALA A 89 6.85 2.86 7.57
N ILE A 90 5.86 3.75 7.69
CA ILE A 90 5.95 5.13 7.16
C ILE A 90 6.99 5.95 7.94
N ASP A 91 7.10 5.76 9.25
CA ASP A 91 8.07 6.48 10.08
C ASP A 91 9.53 6.17 9.68
N TRP A 92 9.81 4.93 9.25
CA TRP A 92 11.10 4.57 8.66
C TRP A 92 11.46 5.31 7.36
N LEU A 93 10.52 6.04 6.75
CA LEU A 93 10.73 6.79 5.51
C LEU A 93 10.89 8.30 5.74
N VAL A 94 10.77 8.80 6.97
CA VAL A 94 10.71 10.26 7.27
C VAL A 94 11.99 11.01 6.85
N SER A 95 13.14 10.35 6.89
CA SER A 95 14.46 10.90 6.58
C SER A 95 15.00 10.47 5.21
N ARG A 96 14.13 9.96 4.33
CA ARG A 96 14.50 9.23 3.12
C ARG A 96 14.08 9.97 1.85
N ASP A 97 15.00 10.12 0.91
CA ASP A 97 14.73 10.83 -0.35
C ASP A 97 13.89 10.00 -1.31
N GLU A 98 13.93 8.67 -1.17
CA GLU A 98 13.27 7.69 -2.04
C GLU A 98 11.73 7.84 -2.05
N ILE A 99 11.15 8.43 -1.00
CA ILE A 99 9.70 8.61 -0.87
C ILE A 99 9.22 10.00 -1.34
N ILE A 100 10.08 11.03 -1.32
CA ILE A 100 9.69 12.46 -1.46
C ILE A 100 8.88 12.73 -2.72
N ASN A 101 9.26 12.13 -3.85
CA ASN A 101 8.56 12.28 -5.13
C ASN A 101 7.93 10.97 -5.60
N LYS A 102 7.79 9.97 -4.73
CA LYS A 102 7.23 8.68 -5.13
C LYS A 102 5.73 8.83 -5.37
N PRO A 103 5.18 8.48 -6.55
CA PRO A 103 3.74 8.41 -6.76
C PRO A 103 3.08 7.46 -5.75
N ILE A 104 2.04 7.91 -5.05
CA ILE A 104 1.30 7.09 -4.08
C ILE A 104 -0.20 7.16 -4.36
N ALA A 105 -0.88 6.01 -4.35
CA ALA A 105 -2.34 5.90 -4.38
C ALA A 105 -2.87 5.00 -3.26
N LEU A 106 -4.17 5.12 -2.94
CA LEU A 106 -4.81 4.38 -1.87
C LEU A 106 -5.78 3.32 -2.38
N MET A 107 -5.78 2.17 -1.70
CA MET A 107 -6.85 1.18 -1.80
C MET A 107 -7.42 0.85 -0.41
N HIS A 108 -8.62 0.30 -0.35
CA HIS A 108 -9.24 -0.06 0.93
C HIS A 108 -10.21 -1.24 0.84
N ALA A 109 -9.96 -2.30 1.61
CA ALA A 109 -10.75 -3.55 1.58
C ALA A 109 -11.93 -3.56 2.57
N SER A 110 -12.51 -2.40 2.89
CA SER A 110 -13.61 -2.27 3.85
C SER A 110 -14.62 -1.17 3.43
N HIS A 111 -15.85 -1.27 3.93
CA HIS A 111 -16.88 -0.22 3.79
C HIS A 111 -16.81 0.85 4.89
N ARG A 112 -16.00 0.62 5.94
CA ARG A 112 -15.77 1.52 7.08
C ARG A 112 -14.28 1.81 7.19
N GLY A 113 -13.92 2.92 7.81
CA GLY A 113 -12.53 3.29 8.08
C GLY A 113 -12.21 4.72 7.69
N ASP A 114 -13.22 5.58 7.59
CA ASP A 114 -13.07 6.92 7.03
C ASP A 114 -12.13 7.79 7.90
N ASP A 115 -12.22 7.69 9.24
CA ASP A 115 -11.31 8.42 10.13
C ASP A 115 -9.84 8.02 9.91
N MET A 116 -9.57 6.73 9.77
CA MET A 116 -8.23 6.23 9.46
C MET A 116 -7.78 6.69 8.07
N LEU A 117 -8.66 6.69 7.07
CA LEU A 117 -8.31 7.14 5.72
C LEU A 117 -8.00 8.63 5.69
N ASP A 118 -8.76 9.45 6.41
CA ASP A 118 -8.51 10.90 6.51
C ASP A 118 -7.14 11.17 7.16
N GLN A 119 -6.83 10.47 8.25
CA GLN A 119 -5.51 10.55 8.90
C GLN A 119 -4.39 10.06 7.98
N LEU A 120 -4.58 8.94 7.28
CA LEU A 120 -3.59 8.38 6.39
C LEU A 120 -3.32 9.33 5.21
N ARG A 121 -4.34 9.99 4.67
CA ARG A 121 -4.19 10.99 3.60
C ARG A 121 -3.30 12.16 4.04
N ILE A 122 -3.48 12.67 5.27
CA ILE A 122 -2.63 13.71 5.83
C ILE A 122 -1.18 13.23 5.91
N VAL A 123 -0.96 12.03 6.45
CA VAL A 123 0.39 11.44 6.57
C VAL A 123 1.03 11.27 5.20
N LEU A 124 0.32 10.70 4.22
CA LEU A 124 0.84 10.47 2.88
C LEU A 124 1.12 11.77 2.12
N SER A 125 0.29 12.80 2.30
CA SER A 125 0.54 14.12 1.72
C SER A 125 1.77 14.82 2.31
N THR A 126 2.20 14.42 3.51
CA THR A 126 3.41 14.93 4.15
C THR A 126 4.67 14.25 3.62
N VAL A 127 4.64 12.93 3.41
CA VAL A 127 5.85 12.17 3.05
C VAL A 127 6.15 12.13 1.55
N SER A 128 5.16 12.40 0.69
CA SER A 128 5.37 12.49 -0.76
C SER A 128 4.62 13.66 -1.37
N ALA A 129 5.34 14.47 -2.15
CA ALA A 129 4.79 15.52 -2.99
C ALA A 129 3.89 14.96 -4.12
N ARG A 130 3.95 13.65 -4.37
CA ARG A 130 3.20 12.95 -5.43
C ARG A 130 2.19 11.96 -4.87
N PHE A 131 1.62 12.24 -3.71
CA PHE A 131 0.43 11.54 -3.24
C PHE A 131 -0.81 11.94 -4.07
N CYS A 132 -1.40 10.99 -4.79
CA CYS A 132 -2.62 11.21 -5.56
C CYS A 132 -3.85 11.13 -4.65
N GLN A 133 -4.37 12.28 -4.25
CA GLN A 133 -5.49 12.35 -3.32
C GLN A 133 -6.79 11.76 -3.91
N ASP A 134 -7.05 11.99 -5.20
CA ASP A 134 -8.30 11.62 -5.84
C ASP A 134 -8.33 10.15 -6.32
N LEU A 135 -7.16 9.55 -6.56
CA LEU A 135 -7.09 8.17 -7.04
C LEU A 135 -7.20 7.18 -5.88
N PHE A 136 -8.42 6.68 -5.69
CA PHE A 136 -8.78 5.79 -4.60
C PHE A 136 -9.69 4.66 -5.06
N LEU A 137 -9.43 3.43 -4.61
CA LEU A 137 -10.28 2.27 -4.89
C LEU A 137 -10.68 1.53 -3.62
N ARG A 138 -11.99 1.38 -3.40
CA ARG A 138 -12.57 0.72 -2.22
C ARG A 138 -13.40 -0.49 -2.63
N PHE A 139 -13.21 -1.61 -1.93
CA PHE A 139 -14.08 -2.78 -2.02
C PHE A 139 -14.59 -3.20 -0.62
N PRO A 140 -15.89 -3.52 -0.46
CA PRO A 140 -16.44 -3.98 0.80
C PRO A 140 -16.13 -5.47 1.05
N LEU A 141 -14.89 -5.81 1.39
CA LEU A 141 -14.39 -7.19 1.50
C LEU A 141 -14.31 -7.69 2.95
N MET A 142 -14.75 -6.89 3.91
CA MET A 142 -14.63 -7.22 5.34
C MET A 142 -15.31 -8.56 5.66
N LYS A 143 -14.62 -9.42 6.42
CA LYS A 143 -15.03 -10.79 6.82
C LYS A 143 -15.06 -11.82 5.68
N MET A 144 -14.64 -11.46 4.48
CA MET A 144 -14.51 -12.42 3.38
C MET A 144 -13.19 -13.20 3.49
N PRO A 145 -13.21 -14.53 3.30
CA PRO A 145 -12.00 -15.33 3.16
C PRO A 145 -11.11 -14.86 2.00
N PRO A 146 -9.77 -14.98 2.09
CA PRO A 146 -8.85 -14.56 1.02
C PRO A 146 -9.15 -15.16 -0.37
N GLU A 147 -9.54 -16.43 -0.42
CA GLU A 147 -9.90 -17.15 -1.64
C GLU A 147 -11.14 -16.56 -2.34
N ASP A 148 -12.15 -16.20 -1.54
CA ASP A 148 -13.38 -15.56 -2.03
C ASP A 148 -13.10 -14.13 -2.53
N ILE A 149 -12.18 -13.41 -1.88
CA ILE A 149 -11.74 -12.08 -2.34
C ILE A 149 -11.10 -12.17 -3.72
N GLN A 150 -10.25 -13.18 -3.95
CA GLN A 150 -9.62 -13.39 -5.24
C GLN A 150 -10.69 -13.64 -6.31
N HIS A 151 -11.61 -14.59 -6.08
CA HIS A 151 -12.69 -14.87 -7.02
C HIS A 151 -13.54 -13.62 -7.32
N LYS A 152 -13.93 -12.89 -6.27
CA LYS A 152 -14.74 -11.68 -6.38
C LYS A 152 -14.07 -10.61 -7.23
N LEU A 153 -12.78 -10.34 -7.04
CA LEU A 153 -12.09 -9.29 -7.79
C LEU A 153 -11.86 -9.65 -9.26
N HIS A 154 -11.86 -10.93 -9.60
CA HIS A 154 -11.79 -11.41 -10.99
C HIS A 154 -13.15 -11.41 -11.72
N GLU A 155 -14.27 -11.14 -11.02
CA GLU A 155 -15.56 -10.87 -11.67
C GLU A 155 -15.41 -9.73 -12.69
N PRO A 156 -16.03 -9.80 -13.90
CA PRO A 156 -15.73 -8.88 -15.00
C PRO A 156 -15.78 -7.38 -14.63
N ALA A 157 -16.80 -6.95 -13.87
CA ALA A 157 -16.95 -5.56 -13.45
C ALA A 157 -15.86 -5.10 -12.45
N ASN A 158 -15.51 -5.95 -11.49
CA ASN A 158 -14.47 -5.65 -10.49
C ASN A 158 -13.09 -5.66 -11.16
N ARG A 159 -12.83 -6.64 -12.03
CA ARG A 159 -11.60 -6.73 -12.81
C ARG A 159 -11.39 -5.51 -13.68
N GLN A 160 -12.43 -5.03 -14.35
CA GLN A 160 -12.37 -3.79 -15.15
C GLN A 160 -12.06 -2.58 -14.27
N THR A 161 -12.69 -2.49 -13.09
CA THR A 161 -12.45 -1.41 -12.13
C THR A 161 -10.99 -1.40 -11.64
N VAL A 162 -10.44 -2.56 -11.28
CA VAL A 162 -9.03 -2.70 -10.88
C VAL A 162 -8.09 -2.34 -12.04
N SER A 163 -8.37 -2.83 -13.25
CA SER A 163 -7.54 -2.55 -14.44
C SER A 163 -7.51 -1.06 -14.75
N ARG A 164 -8.66 -0.38 -14.63
CA ARG A 164 -8.76 1.07 -14.80
C ARG A 164 -7.97 1.82 -13.73
N PHE A 165 -8.10 1.45 -12.45
CA PHE A 165 -7.34 2.06 -11.36
C PHE A 165 -5.82 1.96 -11.60
N LEU A 166 -5.32 0.79 -12.02
CA LEU A 166 -3.90 0.61 -12.34
C LEU A 166 -3.47 1.44 -13.56
N THR A 167 -4.31 1.53 -14.58
CA THR A 167 -4.06 2.37 -15.77
C THR A 167 -3.97 3.85 -15.39
N ASP A 168 -4.93 4.33 -14.60
CA ASP A 168 -4.99 5.70 -14.12
C ASP A 168 -3.80 6.02 -13.21
N PHE A 169 -3.39 5.07 -12.35
CA PHE A 169 -2.20 5.21 -11.50
C PHE A 169 -0.91 5.28 -12.31
N ALA A 170 -0.77 4.44 -13.33
CA ALA A 170 0.39 4.47 -14.22
C ALA A 170 0.46 5.78 -15.02
N ALA A 171 -0.68 6.27 -15.52
CA ALA A 171 -0.76 7.56 -16.20
C ALA A 171 -0.42 8.74 -15.26
N PHE A 172 -0.83 8.68 -13.99
CA PHE A 172 -0.43 9.66 -12.98
C PHE A 172 1.07 9.59 -12.67
N SER A 173 1.64 8.38 -12.61
CA SER A 173 3.04 8.16 -12.25
C SER A 173 4.02 8.58 -13.35
N ALA A 174 3.57 8.58 -14.62
CA ALA A 174 4.38 8.98 -15.77
C ALA A 174 4.48 10.50 -16.00
N ARG A 175 3.71 11.32 -15.27
CA ARG A 175 3.79 12.80 -15.33
C ARG A 175 5.03 13.32 -14.64
#